data_AF-A0A519M7X0-F1
#
_entry.id   AF-A0A519M7X0-F1
#
_cell.length_a   1.000
_cell.length_b   1.000
_cell.length_c   1.000
_cell.angle_alpha   90.00
_cell.angle_beta   90.00
_cell.angle_gamma   90.00
#
_symmetry.space_group_name_H-M   'P 1'
#
loop_
_entity.id
_entity.type
_entity.pdbx_description
1 polymer ?
#
loop_
_entity_poly.entity_id
_entity_poly.type
_entity_poly.pdbx_seq_one_letter_code
_entity_poly.pdbx_strand_id
1 'polypeptide(L)' 'YEAITIIAKRANQINTEIKKELIEKLEEFATYNDSLEEIFENKEQIEVSKFYEKLPKPHALAVQEWLEEKISYRDSK' A
#
# COMPACT_ATOMS: atom_id res chain seq x y z
N TYR A 1 8.67 25.17 2.73
CA TYR A 1 8.82 23.95 3.57
C TYR A 1 7.50 23.24 3.83
N GLU A 2 6.37 23.95 3.90
CA GLU A 2 5.06 23.36 4.16
C GLU A 2 4.62 22.29 3.15
N ALA A 3 4.74 22.55 1.84
CA ALA A 3 4.41 21.57 0.79
C ALA A 3 5.19 20.24 0.94
N ILE A 4 6.48 20.33 1.31
CA ILE A 4 7.32 19.14 1.55
C ILE A 4 6.78 18.36 2.75
N THR A 5 6.39 19.04 3.82
CA THR A 5 5.80 18.42 5.02
C THR A 5 4.46 17.75 4.71
N ILE A 6 3.61 18.38 3.88
CA ILE A 6 2.32 17.81 3.47
C ILE A 6 2.52 16.54 2.63
N ILE A 7 3.40 16.60 1.63
CA ILE A 7 3.71 15.44 0.77
C ILE A 7 4.34 14.30 1.59
N ALA A 8 5.24 14.62 2.53
CA ALA A 8 5.84 13.61 3.41
C ALA A 8 4.80 12.92 4.31
N LYS A 9 3.86 13.69 4.89
CA LYS A 9 2.75 13.13 5.66
C LYS A 9 1.86 12.23 4.79
N ARG A 10 1.57 12.65 3.56
CA ARG A 10 0.76 11.85 2.62
C ARG A 10 1.46 10.56 2.20
N ALA A 11 2.76 10.60 1.90
CA ALA A 11 3.54 9.41 1.58
C ALA A 11 3.51 8.37 2.72
N ASN A 12 3.55 8.83 3.98
CA ASN A 12 3.42 7.94 5.14
C ASN A 12 2.03 7.31 5.28
N GLN A 13 0.96 8.06 4.96
CA GLN A 13 -0.40 7.52 4.92
C GLN A 13 -0.52 6.42 3.87
N ILE A 14 -0.12 6.71 2.63
CA ILE A 14 -0.13 5.75 1.51
C ILE A 14 0.66 4.49 1.87
N ASN A 15 1.85 4.63 2.46
CA ASN A 15 2.65 3.49 2.88
C ASN A 15 1.96 2.62 3.95
N THR A 16 1.23 3.25 4.87
CA THR A 16 0.51 2.53 5.93
C THR A 16 -0.70 1.81 5.37
N GLU A 17 -1.45 2.44 4.46
CA GLU A 17 -2.59 1.83 3.75
C GLU A 17 -2.13 0.62 2.93
N ILE A 18 -1.08 0.76 2.11
CA ILE A 18 -0.54 -0.33 1.29
C ILE A 18 -0.10 -1.52 2.17
N LYS A 19 0.59 -1.25 3.28
CA LYS A 19 1.00 -2.32 4.21
C LYS A 19 -0.18 -3.02 4.84
N LYS A 20 -1.21 -2.26 5.22
CA LYS A 20 -2.41 -2.83 5.82
C LYS A 20 -3.15 -3.73 4.83
N GLU A 21 -3.35 -3.27 3.60
CA GLU A 21 -4.00 -4.05 2.54
C GLU A 21 -3.22 -5.33 2.22
N LEU A 22 -1.88 -5.25 2.17
CA LEU A 22 -1.04 -6.43 1.99
C LEU A 22 -1.24 -7.44 3.13
N ILE A 23 -1.24 -6.99 4.39
CA ILE A 23 -1.42 -7.88 5.55
C ILE A 23 -2.80 -8.53 5.54
N GLU A 24 -3.86 -7.75 5.28
CA GLU A 24 -5.23 -8.29 5.20
C GLU A 24 -5.34 -9.38 4.11
N LYS A 25 -4.77 -9.14 2.92
CA LYS A 25 -4.72 -10.16 1.86
C LYS A 25 -3.92 -11.39 2.26
N LEU A 26 -2.82 -11.21 2.99
CA LEU A 26 -2.01 -12.33 3.47
C LEU A 26 -2.75 -13.19 4.51
N GLU A 27 -3.57 -12.57 5.36
CA GLU A 27 -4.39 -13.28 6.36
C GLU A 27 -5.52 -14.11 5.71
N GLU A 28 -6.05 -13.67 4.56
CA GLU A 28 -7.05 -14.43 3.79
C GLU A 28 -6.51 -15.80 3.30
N PHE A 29 -5.22 -15.88 2.97
CA PHE A 29 -4.58 -17.14 2.58
C PHE A 29 -4.25 -18.06 3.76
N ALA A 30 -4.28 -17.57 5.01
CA ALA A 30 -3.86 -18.36 6.17
C ALA A 30 -4.97 -19.25 6.76
N THR A 31 -6.22 -19.16 6.27
CA THR A 31 -7.39 -19.73 6.94
C THR A 31 -7.89 -21.08 6.40
N TYR A 32 -7.32 -21.63 5.32
CA TYR A 32 -7.82 -22.87 4.69
C TYR A 32 -6.73 -23.96 4.61
N ASN A 33 -6.79 -24.96 5.50
CA ASN A 33 -5.81 -26.06 5.52
C ASN A 33 -6.38 -27.31 4.81
N ASP A 34 -6.08 -27.48 3.52
CA ASP A 34 -6.11 -28.77 2.82
C ASP A 34 -4.96 -28.83 1.80
N SER A 35 -4.23 -29.96 1.71
CA SER A 35 -2.86 -29.99 1.12
C SER A 35 -2.75 -29.65 -0.38
N LEU A 36 -3.87 -29.61 -1.11
CA LEU A 36 -3.93 -29.16 -2.51
C LEU A 36 -4.14 -27.65 -2.62
N GLU A 37 -4.97 -27.06 -1.76
CA GLU A 37 -5.19 -25.61 -1.65
C GLU A 37 -3.87 -24.89 -1.31
N GLU A 38 -3.03 -25.45 -0.43
CA GLU A 38 -1.75 -24.88 0.00
C GLU A 38 -0.79 -24.56 -1.16
N ILE A 39 -0.79 -25.38 -2.23
CA ILE A 39 0.06 -25.15 -3.42
C ILE A 39 -0.48 -23.98 -4.26
N PHE A 40 -1.81 -23.80 -4.32
CA PHE A 40 -2.43 -22.67 -5.01
C PHE A 40 -2.25 -21.37 -4.22
N GLU A 41 -2.45 -21.40 -2.90
CA GLU A 41 -2.24 -20.27 -1.99
C GLU A 41 -0.80 -19.74 -2.05
N ASN A 42 0.19 -20.63 -2.05
CA ASN A 42 1.60 -20.23 -2.19
C ASN A 42 1.87 -19.47 -3.51
N LYS A 43 1.23 -19.87 -4.62
CA LYS A 43 1.38 -19.17 -5.90
C LYS A 43 0.73 -17.78 -5.85
N GLU A 44 -0.48 -17.68 -5.30
CA GLU A 44 -1.17 -16.40 -5.16
C GLU A 44 -0.43 -15.45 -4.22
N GLN A 45 0.11 -15.95 -3.11
CA GLN A 45 0.94 -15.18 -2.20
C GLN A 45 2.20 -14.60 -2.88
N ILE A 46 2.88 -15.41 -3.72
CA ILE A 46 4.03 -14.95 -4.53
C ILE A 46 3.60 -13.89 -5.53
N GLU A 47 2.44 -14.04 -6.18
CA GLU A 47 1.94 -13.08 -7.16
C GLU A 47 1.54 -11.76 -6.50
N VAL A 48 0.84 -11.82 -5.36
CA VAL A 48 0.52 -10.67 -4.50
C VAL A 48 1.79 -9.95 -4.09
N SER A 49 2.79 -10.67 -3.57
CA SER A 49 4.07 -10.08 -3.16
C SER A 49 4.76 -9.36 -4.32
N LYS A 50 4.84 -10.00 -5.50
CA LYS A 50 5.41 -9.40 -6.71
C LYS A 50 4.65 -8.17 -7.19
N PHE A 51 3.33 -8.13 -7.01
CA PHE A 51 2.52 -6.96 -7.36
C PHE A 51 2.91 -5.77 -6.48
N TYR A 52 2.94 -5.95 -5.15
CA TYR A 52 3.30 -4.88 -4.22
C TYR A 52 4.77 -4.44 -4.34
N GLU A 53 5.69 -5.33 -4.73
CA GLU A 53 7.08 -4.96 -5.05
C GLU A 53 7.21 -4.10 -6.32
N LYS A 54 6.32 -4.29 -7.30
CA LYS A 54 6.30 -3.51 -8.55
C LYS A 54 5.63 -2.14 -8.39
N LEU A 55 4.89 -1.92 -7.29
CA LEU A 55 4.22 -0.65 -7.07
C LEU A 55 5.24 0.50 -6.94
N PRO A 56 4.91 1.68 -7.48
CA PRO A 56 5.72 2.87 -7.30
C PRO A 56 5.85 3.22 -5.82
N LYS A 57 7.00 3.77 -5.42
CA LYS A 57 7.25 4.14 -4.02
C LYS A 57 6.17 5.11 -3.52
N PRO A 58 5.74 5.02 -2.24
CA PRO A 58 4.70 5.91 -1.68
C PRO A 58 4.98 7.40 -1.86
N HIS A 59 6.25 7.79 -1.89
CA HIS A 59 6.68 9.17 -2.16
C HIS A 59 6.34 9.63 -3.58
N ALA A 60 6.51 8.77 -4.58
CA ALA A 60 6.17 9.09 -5.96
C ALA A 60 4.65 9.23 -6.15
N LEU A 61 3.88 8.35 -5.50
CA LEU A 61 2.41 8.43 -5.48
C LEU A 61 1.93 9.72 -4.80
N ALA A 62 2.49 10.08 -3.66
CA ALA A 62 2.14 11.33 -2.96
C ALA A 62 2.46 12.58 -3.79
N VAL A 63 3.58 12.59 -4.53
CA VAL A 63 3.91 13.69 -5.45
C VAL A 63 2.91 13.75 -6.60
N GLN A 64 2.51 12.60 -7.15
CA GLN A 64 1.51 12.57 -8.22
C GLN A 64 0.14 13.08 -7.73
N GLU A 65 -0.33 12.62 -6.57
CA GLU A 65 -1.59 13.12 -5.98
C GLU A 65 -1.54 14.62 -5.66
N TRP A 66 -0.37 15.14 -5.27
CA TRP A 66 -0.16 16.57 -5.10
C TRP A 66 -0.30 17.33 -6.41
N LEU A 67 0.34 16.84 -7.49
CA LEU A 67 0.27 17.44 -8.83
C LEU A 67 -1.15 17.40 -9.42
N GLU A 68 -1.94 16.40 -9.05
CA GLU A 68 -3.33 16.23 -9.44
C GLU A 68 -4.33 17.00 -8.55
N GLU A 69 -3.85 17.81 -7.60
CA GLU A 69 -4.65 18.59 -6.64
C GLU A 69 -5.63 17.73 -5.79
N LYS A 70 -5.32 16.44 -5.61
CA LYS A 70 -6.14 15.49 -4.83
C LYS A 70 -5.87 15.54 -3.33
N ILE A 71 -4.82 16.25 -2.90
CA ILE A 71 -4.44 16.37 -1.50
C ILE A 71 -5.11 17.61 -0.89
N SER A 72 -6.16 17.38 -0.10
CA SER A 72 -6.72 18.41 0.77
C SER A 72 -5.95 18.44 2.09
N TYR A 73 -5.47 19.62 2.49
CA TYR A 73 -4.83 19.82 3.78
C TYR A 73 -5.60 20.89 4.56
N ARG A 74 -5.83 20.62 5.85
CA ARG A 74 -6.35 21.62 6.80
C ARG A 74 -5.20 22.16 7.59
N ASP A 75 -5.02 23.47 7.52
CA ASP A 75 -4.10 24.19 8.39
C ASP A 75 -4.78 24.39 9.74
N SER A 76 -4.30 23.68 10.76
CA SER A 76 -4.73 23.90 12.14
C SER A 76 -3.89 25.04 12.72
N LYS A 77 -4.37 26.28 12.54
CA LYS A 77 -3.90 27.43 13.32
C LYS A 77 -4.39 27.34 14.76
#